data_AF-A0A969NF76-F1
#
_entry.id   AF-A0A969NF76-F1
#
_cell.length_a   1.000
_cell.length_b   1.000
_cell.length_c   1.000
_cell.angle_alpha   90.00
_cell.angle_beta   90.00
_cell.angle_gamma   90.00
#
_symmetry.space_group_name_H-M   'P 1'
#
loop_
_entity.id
_entity.type
_entity.pdbx_description
1 polymer ?
#
loop_
_entity_poly.entity_id
_entity_poly.type
_entity_poly.pdbx_seq_one_letter_code
_entity_poly.pdbx_strand_id
1 'polypeptide(L)'
;MQQILKHPFIKAYFVCMILLFTSFSNLSAQLARIKSMKNWELSGYGKAAERAGDVYAMIDYYAEYTKRKPSDYKTCYKLAKLYFEINDFSNSKILFKRIMKSSPKKYPHSIYYLAEILRVESKYDSAMNLYSQYQEKMRKKRGKKLFFYMSDIRIESCIYAANNVQPNKKY
;
A
#
# COMPACT_ATOMS: atom_id res chain seq x y z
N MET A 1 23.56 -47.71 -5.28
CA MET A 1 22.47 -46.71 -5.10
C MET A 1 21.94 -46.55 -3.66
N GLN A 2 22.30 -47.41 -2.69
CA GLN A 2 21.77 -47.31 -1.31
C GLN A 2 22.59 -46.46 -0.32
N GLN A 3 23.81 -46.02 -0.66
CA GLN A 3 24.68 -45.28 0.27
C GLN A 3 24.38 -43.78 0.35
N ILE A 4 23.73 -43.22 -0.66
CA ILE A 4 23.45 -41.79 -0.79
C ILE A 4 22.37 -41.33 0.23
N LEU A 5 21.40 -42.19 0.54
CA LEU A 5 20.28 -41.88 1.46
C LEU A 5 20.64 -41.85 2.96
N LYS A 6 21.87 -42.20 3.34
CA LYS A 6 22.31 -42.21 4.76
C LYS A 6 22.95 -40.90 5.21
N HIS A 7 23.28 -39.97 4.30
CA HIS A 7 23.86 -38.71 4.70
C HIS A 7 22.82 -37.81 5.39
N PRO A 8 23.13 -37.26 6.57
CA PRO A 8 22.20 -36.43 7.35
C PRO A 8 21.75 -35.19 6.57
N PHE A 9 22.60 -34.67 5.68
CA PHE A 9 22.28 -33.55 4.78
C PHE A 9 21.16 -33.87 3.79
N ILE A 10 21.07 -35.09 3.28
CA ILE A 10 20.03 -35.50 2.32
C ILE A 10 18.69 -35.69 3.03
N LYS A 11 18.70 -36.19 4.27
CA LYS A 11 17.50 -36.28 5.10
C LYS A 11 16.96 -34.90 5.49
N ALA A 12 17.84 -33.98 5.90
CA ALA A 12 17.47 -32.60 6.19
C ALA A 12 16.91 -31.89 4.94
N TYR A 13 17.52 -32.09 3.78
CA TYR A 13 17.02 -31.56 2.51
C TYR A 13 15.62 -32.08 2.17
N PHE A 14 15.36 -33.38 2.35
CA PHE A 14 14.02 -33.96 2.15
C PHE A 14 12.98 -33.39 3.12
N VAL A 15 13.33 -33.21 4.40
CA VAL A 15 12.44 -32.58 5.39
C VAL A 15 12.15 -31.12 5.02
N CYS A 16 13.17 -30.36 4.61
CA CYS A 16 12.98 -28.98 4.12
C CYS A 16 12.09 -28.93 2.88
N MET A 17 12.26 -29.85 1.92
CA MET A 17 11.40 -29.97 0.74
C MET A 17 9.94 -30.25 1.11
N ILE A 18 9.69 -31.14 2.07
CA ILE A 18 8.33 -31.44 2.54
C ILE A 18 7.70 -30.22 3.24
N LEU A 19 8.47 -29.50 4.07
CA LEU A 19 7.98 -28.29 4.74
C LEU A 19 7.69 -27.15 3.75
N LEU A 20 8.51 -26.97 2.73
CA LEU A 20 8.27 -26.00 1.65
C LEU A 20 7.01 -26.36 0.84
N PHE A 21 6.78 -27.66 0.60
CA PHE A 21 5.61 -28.13 -0.14
C PHE A 21 4.29 -27.91 0.62
N THR A 22 4.24 -28.21 1.92
CA THR A 22 3.03 -28.00 2.75
C THR A 22 2.70 -26.52 2.93
N SER A 23 3.71 -25.66 3.03
CA SER A 23 3.55 -24.20 3.10
C SER A 23 2.85 -23.66 1.84
N PHE A 24 3.21 -24.18 0.67
CA PHE A 24 2.65 -23.74 -0.62
C PHE A 24 1.19 -24.17 -0.81
N SER A 25 0.82 -25.39 -0.41
CA SER A 25 -0.57 -25.86 -0.49
C SER A 25 -1.54 -25.02 0.38
N ASN A 26 -1.07 -24.56 1.54
CA ASN A 26 -1.89 -23.75 2.46
C ASN A 26 -2.26 -22.38 1.87
N LEU A 27 -1.34 -21.75 1.12
CA LEU A 27 -1.59 -20.45 0.49
C LEU A 27 -2.69 -20.53 -0.57
N SER A 28 -2.68 -21.59 -1.38
CA SER A 28 -3.68 -21.79 -2.44
C SER A 28 -5.08 -22.02 -1.87
N ALA A 29 -5.17 -22.80 -0.79
CA ALA A 29 -6.41 -23.03 -0.07
C ALA A 29 -6.95 -21.74 0.59
N GLN A 30 -6.07 -20.93 1.18
CA GLN A 30 -6.45 -19.64 1.78
C GLN A 30 -7.04 -18.68 0.73
N LEU A 31 -6.40 -18.56 -0.43
CA LEU A 31 -6.89 -17.69 -1.49
C LEU A 31 -8.26 -18.14 -2.03
N ALA A 32 -8.46 -19.45 -2.19
CA ALA A 32 -9.76 -20.00 -2.58
C ALA A 32 -10.84 -19.67 -1.54
N ARG A 33 -10.52 -19.82 -0.25
CA ARG A 33 -11.42 -19.48 0.86
C ARG A 33 -11.83 -18.02 0.84
N ILE A 34 -10.88 -17.09 0.66
CA ILE A 34 -11.16 -15.64 0.62
C ILE A 34 -12.10 -15.31 -0.54
N LYS A 35 -11.88 -15.89 -1.71
CA LYS A 35 -12.76 -15.69 -2.88
C LYS A 35 -14.18 -16.22 -2.64
N SER A 36 -14.37 -17.25 -1.84
CA SER A 36 -15.71 -17.78 -1.53
C SER A 36 -16.47 -17.03 -0.41
N MET A 37 -15.79 -16.18 0.38
CA MET A 37 -16.43 -15.48 1.51
C MET A 37 -17.50 -14.48 1.06
N LYS A 38 -18.52 -14.23 1.89
CA LYS A 38 -19.49 -13.15 1.72
C LYS A 38 -18.86 -11.78 2.04
N ASN A 39 -19.44 -10.71 1.51
CA ASN A 39 -18.90 -9.35 1.72
C ASN A 39 -18.82 -8.92 3.19
N TRP A 40 -19.78 -9.34 4.01
CA TRP A 40 -19.75 -9.01 5.44
C TRP A 40 -18.67 -9.81 6.19
N GLU A 41 -18.38 -11.05 5.77
CA GLU A 41 -17.28 -11.87 6.31
C GLU A 41 -15.94 -11.22 5.97
N LEU A 42 -15.72 -10.85 4.70
CA LEU A 42 -14.51 -10.13 4.29
C LEU A 42 -14.27 -8.86 5.13
N SER A 43 -15.33 -8.09 5.38
CA SER A 43 -15.24 -6.91 6.25
C SER A 43 -14.96 -7.26 7.71
N GLY A 44 -15.57 -8.33 8.22
CA GLY A 44 -15.38 -8.82 9.59
C GLY A 44 -13.96 -9.31 9.84
N TYR A 45 -13.44 -10.16 8.94
CA TYR A 45 -12.08 -10.68 8.99
C TYR A 45 -11.04 -9.58 8.79
N GLY A 46 -11.27 -8.63 7.87
CA GLY A 46 -10.39 -7.46 7.72
C GLY A 46 -10.28 -6.63 9.00
N LYS A 47 -11.38 -6.42 9.73
CA LYS A 47 -11.37 -5.74 11.04
C LYS A 47 -10.75 -6.59 12.15
N ALA A 48 -10.88 -7.91 12.09
CA ALA A 48 -10.20 -8.80 13.03
C ALA A 48 -8.69 -8.73 12.82
N ALA A 49 -8.23 -8.77 11.57
CA ALA A 49 -6.83 -8.56 11.21
C ALA A 49 -6.32 -7.18 11.67
N GLU A 50 -7.10 -6.11 11.50
CA GLU A 50 -6.78 -4.77 12.05
C GLU A 50 -6.49 -4.81 13.55
N ARG A 51 -7.31 -5.51 14.34
CA ARG A 51 -7.11 -5.65 15.79
C ARG A 51 -5.87 -6.49 16.13
N ALA A 52 -5.53 -7.45 15.28
CA ALA A 52 -4.36 -8.29 15.43
C ALA A 52 -3.06 -7.63 14.93
N GLY A 53 -3.14 -6.51 14.20
CA GLY A 53 -1.98 -5.89 13.56
C GLY A 53 -1.44 -6.65 12.35
N ASP A 54 -2.19 -7.63 11.82
CA ASP A 54 -1.78 -8.43 10.67
C ASP A 54 -2.03 -7.69 9.35
N VAL A 55 -1.04 -6.91 8.92
CA VAL A 55 -1.12 -6.04 7.73
C VAL A 55 -1.40 -6.84 6.46
N TYR A 56 -0.81 -8.03 6.31
CA TYR A 56 -0.98 -8.84 5.10
C TYR A 56 -2.39 -9.44 5.03
N ALA A 57 -2.90 -9.97 6.14
CA ALA A 57 -4.28 -10.43 6.18
C ALA A 57 -5.28 -9.28 5.95
N MET A 58 -5.01 -8.08 6.49
CA MET A 58 -5.84 -6.89 6.20
C MET A 58 -5.88 -6.60 4.70
N ILE A 59 -4.73 -6.65 4.01
CA ILE A 59 -4.64 -6.44 2.57
C ILE A 59 -5.45 -7.48 1.82
N ASP A 60 -5.29 -8.77 2.13
CA ASP A 60 -6.00 -9.84 1.43
C ASP A 60 -7.53 -9.68 1.52
N TYR A 61 -8.05 -9.47 2.74
CA TYR A 61 -9.49 -9.33 2.95
C TYR A 61 -10.06 -8.04 2.34
N TYR A 62 -9.35 -6.91 2.48
CA TYR A 62 -9.80 -5.65 1.92
C TYR A 62 -9.61 -5.55 0.40
N ALA A 63 -8.60 -6.20 -0.18
CA ALA A 63 -8.43 -6.28 -1.63
C ALA A 63 -9.62 -6.98 -2.28
N GLU A 64 -10.00 -8.15 -1.76
CA GLU A 64 -11.17 -8.87 -2.29
C GLU A 64 -12.47 -8.10 -2.02
N TYR A 65 -12.62 -7.49 -0.84
CA TYR A 65 -13.80 -6.67 -0.54
C TYR A 65 -13.95 -5.46 -1.47
N THR A 66 -12.87 -4.70 -1.69
CA THR A 66 -12.88 -3.48 -2.52
C THR A 66 -13.03 -3.78 -4.00
N LYS A 67 -12.57 -4.95 -4.46
CA LYS A 67 -12.87 -5.46 -5.80
C LYS A 67 -14.39 -5.59 -6.03
N ARG A 68 -15.14 -6.06 -5.02
CA ARG A 68 -16.59 -6.26 -5.08
C ARG A 68 -17.39 -5.00 -4.79
N LYS A 69 -16.87 -4.14 -3.91
CA LYS A 69 -17.48 -2.86 -3.52
C LYS A 69 -16.56 -1.70 -3.85
N PRO A 70 -16.38 -1.41 -5.14
CA PRO A 70 -15.36 -0.49 -5.60
C PRO A 70 -15.71 0.98 -5.24
N SER A 71 -16.99 1.27 -4.96
CA SER A 71 -17.48 2.57 -4.47
C SER A 71 -17.35 2.78 -2.96
N ASP A 72 -16.99 1.76 -2.17
CA ASP A 72 -16.73 1.94 -0.74
C ASP A 72 -15.35 2.58 -0.52
N TYR A 73 -15.29 3.89 -0.76
CA TYR A 73 -14.05 4.67 -0.66
C TYR A 73 -13.43 4.67 0.74
N LYS A 74 -14.18 4.30 1.80
CA LYS A 74 -13.61 4.18 3.15
C LYS A 74 -12.66 2.99 3.21
N THR A 75 -13.12 1.84 2.75
CA THR A 75 -12.31 0.61 2.70
C THR A 75 -11.23 0.71 1.63
N CYS A 76 -11.51 1.31 0.47
CA CYS A 76 -10.48 1.59 -0.54
C CYS A 76 -9.37 2.48 0.02
N TYR A 77 -9.70 3.50 0.81
CA TYR A 77 -8.70 4.38 1.43
C TYR A 77 -7.85 3.66 2.47
N LYS A 78 -8.46 2.78 3.29
CA LYS A 78 -7.71 1.91 4.21
C LYS A 78 -6.73 1.01 3.44
N LEU A 79 -7.21 0.32 2.40
CA LEU A 79 -6.37 -0.54 1.57
C LEU A 79 -5.22 0.23 0.89
N ALA A 80 -5.49 1.42 0.37
CA ALA A 80 -4.46 2.27 -0.23
C ALA A 80 -3.35 2.63 0.76
N LYS A 81 -3.72 2.93 2.01
CA LYS A 81 -2.76 3.17 3.10
C LYS A 81 -1.95 1.91 3.43
N LEU A 82 -2.59 0.76 3.54
CA LEU A 82 -1.89 -0.50 3.82
C LEU A 82 -0.86 -0.80 2.73
N TYR A 83 -1.23 -0.66 1.46
CA TYR A 83 -0.28 -0.79 0.35
C TYR A 83 0.86 0.23 0.44
N PHE A 84 0.58 1.47 0.83
CA PHE A 84 1.63 2.47 1.05
C PHE A 84 2.58 2.08 2.18
N GLU A 85 2.05 1.59 3.30
CA GLU A 85 2.81 1.17 4.48
C GLU A 85 3.75 -0.01 4.18
N ILE A 86 3.37 -0.92 3.29
CA ILE A 86 4.23 -2.01 2.84
C ILE A 86 5.08 -1.67 1.59
N ASN A 87 5.13 -0.39 1.20
CA ASN A 87 5.84 0.11 0.00
C ASN A 87 5.34 -0.47 -1.34
N ASP A 88 4.14 -1.03 -1.39
CA ASP A 88 3.46 -1.36 -2.65
C ASP A 88 2.86 -0.09 -3.28
N PHE A 89 3.76 0.76 -3.77
CA PHE A 89 3.40 2.04 -4.35
C PHE A 89 2.58 1.90 -5.63
N SER A 90 2.69 0.78 -6.35
CA SER A 90 1.93 0.54 -7.58
C SER A 90 0.43 0.44 -7.27
N ASN A 91 0.05 -0.47 -6.38
CA ASN A 91 -1.35 -0.65 -6.00
C ASN A 91 -1.88 0.54 -5.20
N SER A 92 -1.05 1.10 -4.30
CA SER A 92 -1.41 2.28 -3.54
C SER A 92 -1.75 3.48 -4.43
N LYS A 93 -0.92 3.75 -5.45
CA LYS A 93 -1.12 4.85 -6.40
C LYS A 93 -2.44 4.73 -7.15
N ILE A 94 -2.79 3.53 -7.61
CA ILE A 94 -4.04 3.26 -8.33
C ILE A 94 -5.24 3.63 -7.45
N LEU A 95 -5.26 3.15 -6.20
CA LEU A 95 -6.36 3.43 -5.29
C LEU A 95 -6.43 4.90 -4.87
N PHE A 96 -5.31 5.55 -4.56
CA PHE A 96 -5.32 6.97 -4.21
C PHE A 96 -5.76 7.86 -5.36
N LYS A 97 -5.32 7.59 -6.61
CA LYS A 97 -5.81 8.31 -7.80
C LYS A 97 -7.33 8.17 -7.95
N ARG A 98 -7.84 6.95 -7.77
CA ARG A 98 -9.27 6.68 -7.83
C ARG A 98 -10.04 7.45 -6.75
N ILE A 99 -9.58 7.41 -5.49
CA ILE A 99 -10.22 8.11 -4.38
C ILE A 99 -10.19 9.64 -4.59
N MET A 100 -9.08 10.16 -5.12
CA MET A 100 -8.93 11.58 -5.43
C MET A 100 -9.91 12.03 -6.52
N LYS A 101 -10.16 11.20 -7.54
CA LYS A 101 -11.14 11.50 -8.60
C LYS A 101 -12.58 11.48 -8.08
N SER A 102 -12.94 10.50 -7.24
CA SER A 102 -14.34 10.23 -6.90
C SER A 102 -14.81 10.79 -5.56
N SER A 103 -13.92 10.99 -4.59
CA SER A 103 -14.27 11.50 -3.25
C SER A 103 -13.22 12.47 -2.67
N PRO A 104 -12.79 13.50 -3.45
CA PRO A 104 -11.69 14.37 -3.05
C PRO A 104 -11.94 15.10 -1.73
N LYS A 105 -13.18 15.52 -1.44
CA LYS A 105 -13.50 16.32 -0.24
C LYS A 105 -13.42 15.50 1.05
N LYS A 106 -13.81 14.22 0.98
CA LYS A 106 -13.91 13.28 2.12
C LYS A 106 -12.54 12.71 2.51
N TYR A 107 -11.67 12.47 1.53
CA TYR A 107 -10.33 11.93 1.75
C TYR A 107 -9.25 12.89 1.21
N PRO A 108 -9.07 14.07 1.83
CA PRO A 108 -8.11 15.07 1.34
C PRO A 108 -6.66 14.57 1.38
N HIS A 109 -6.32 13.73 2.36
CA HIS A 109 -4.98 13.14 2.51
C HIS A 109 -4.59 12.20 1.37
N SER A 110 -5.53 11.71 0.54
CA SER A 110 -5.18 10.94 -0.66
C SER A 110 -4.26 11.72 -1.61
N ILE A 111 -4.39 13.05 -1.65
CA ILE A 111 -3.51 13.91 -2.45
C ILE A 111 -2.09 13.87 -1.89
N TYR A 112 -1.95 13.99 -0.56
CA TYR A 112 -0.65 13.92 0.12
C TYR A 112 0.04 12.57 -0.10
N TYR A 113 -0.65 11.45 0.10
CA TYR A 113 -0.03 10.13 -0.12
C TYR A 113 0.34 9.91 -1.58
N LEU A 114 -0.47 10.40 -2.53
CA LEU A 114 -0.11 10.35 -3.94
C LEU A 114 1.14 11.18 -4.24
N ALA A 115 1.33 12.33 -3.59
CA ALA A 115 2.53 13.15 -3.69
C ALA A 115 3.76 12.42 -3.13
N GLU A 116 3.65 11.75 -1.97
CA GLU A 116 4.73 10.92 -1.41
C GLU A 116 5.15 9.81 -2.37
N ILE A 117 4.18 9.12 -2.99
CA ILE A 117 4.48 8.08 -3.98
C ILE A 117 5.26 8.68 -5.17
N LEU A 118 4.80 9.81 -5.71
CA LEU A 118 5.49 10.47 -6.82
C LEU A 118 6.90 10.93 -6.43
N ARG A 119 7.09 11.39 -5.19
CA ARG A 119 8.40 11.77 -4.66
C ARG A 119 9.35 10.57 -4.60
N VAL A 120 8.87 9.41 -4.15
CA VAL A 120 9.66 8.16 -4.14
C VAL A 120 9.98 7.71 -5.57
N GLU A 121 9.05 7.88 -6.51
CA GLU A 121 9.28 7.66 -7.95
C GLU A 121 10.18 8.73 -8.61
N SER A 122 10.78 9.64 -7.84
CA SER A 122 11.63 10.75 -8.33
C SER A 122 10.94 11.71 -9.29
N LYS A 123 9.60 11.77 -9.26
CA LYS A 123 8.77 12.69 -10.05
C LYS A 123 8.52 13.97 -9.26
N TYR A 124 9.60 14.68 -8.95
CA TYR A 124 9.60 15.81 -8.02
C TYR A 124 8.64 16.94 -8.43
N ASP A 125 8.63 17.35 -9.69
CA ASP A 125 7.71 18.38 -10.19
C ASP A 125 6.24 18.03 -9.94
N SER A 126 5.88 16.78 -10.25
CA SER A 126 4.50 16.29 -10.05
C SER A 126 4.16 16.15 -8.57
N ALA A 127 5.12 15.72 -7.74
CA ALA A 127 4.95 15.63 -6.30
C ALA A 127 4.72 17.03 -5.69
N MET A 128 5.54 18.01 -6.04
CA MET A 128 5.41 19.41 -5.59
C MET A 128 4.03 19.98 -5.93
N ASN A 129 3.57 19.81 -7.17
CA ASN A 129 2.23 20.27 -7.57
C ASN A 129 1.13 19.65 -6.68
N LEU A 130 1.20 18.35 -6.40
CA LEU A 130 0.22 17.71 -5.50
C LEU A 130 0.33 18.17 -4.05
N TYR A 131 1.54 18.40 -3.51
CA TYR A 131 1.69 18.97 -2.17
C TYR A 131 1.07 20.36 -2.08
N SER A 132 1.30 21.23 -3.06
CA SER A 132 0.69 22.57 -3.12
C SER A 132 -0.83 22.49 -3.22
N GLN A 133 -1.38 21.61 -4.07
CA GLN A 133 -2.82 21.37 -4.14
C GLN A 133 -3.40 20.87 -2.80
N TYR A 134 -2.67 20.00 -2.10
CA TYR A 134 -3.07 19.53 -0.77
C TYR A 134 -3.10 20.71 0.22
N GLN A 135 -2.08 21.56 0.24
CA GLN A 135 -2.01 22.74 1.10
C GLN A 135 -3.14 23.73 0.83
N GLU A 136 -3.42 24.08 -0.42
CA GLU A 136 -4.53 24.99 -0.76
C GLU A 136 -5.88 24.48 -0.24
N LYS A 137 -6.09 23.17 -0.37
CA LYS A 137 -7.32 22.51 0.07
C LYS A 137 -7.44 22.42 1.58
N MET A 138 -6.31 22.25 2.28
CA MET A 138 -6.26 22.22 3.73
C MET A 138 -6.30 23.63 4.33
N ARG A 139 -5.77 24.66 3.65
CA ARG A 139 -5.85 26.07 4.06
C ARG A 139 -7.30 26.52 4.28
N LYS A 140 -8.23 26.03 3.45
CA LYS A 140 -9.67 26.30 3.56
C LYS A 140 -10.34 25.58 4.75
N LYS A 141 -9.70 24.58 5.36
CA LYS A 141 -10.19 23.83 6.51
C LYS A 141 -9.40 24.26 7.75
N ARG A 142 -9.96 25.16 8.57
CA ARG A 142 -9.33 25.73 9.80
C ARG A 142 -8.53 24.68 10.60
N GLY A 143 -7.30 25.02 10.98
CA GLY A 143 -6.38 24.21 11.81
C GLY A 143 -5.16 23.72 11.02
N LYS A 144 -3.99 24.32 11.28
CA LYS A 144 -2.70 23.88 10.71
C LYS A 144 -2.35 22.50 11.30
N LYS A 145 -2.44 21.45 10.48
CA LYS A 145 -2.26 20.03 10.87
C LYS A 145 -0.87 19.52 10.47
N LEU A 146 -0.42 18.43 11.10
CA LEU A 146 0.84 17.73 10.81
C LEU A 146 1.13 17.59 9.31
N PHE A 147 0.19 17.03 8.54
CA PHE A 147 0.36 16.83 7.09
C PHE A 147 0.56 18.13 6.30
N PHE A 148 0.03 19.27 6.76
CA PHE A 148 0.26 20.57 6.11
C PHE A 148 1.72 20.99 6.25
N TYR A 149 2.26 20.89 7.47
CA TYR A 149 3.68 21.19 7.74
C TYR A 149 4.61 20.18 7.04
N MET A 150 4.24 18.91 7.04
CA MET A 150 4.98 17.90 6.28
C MET A 150 4.98 18.20 4.79
N SER A 151 3.90 18.74 4.21
CA SER A 151 3.90 19.17 2.81
C SER A 151 4.94 20.25 2.53
N ASP A 152 5.11 21.24 3.42
CA ASP A 152 6.12 22.31 3.24
C ASP A 152 7.53 21.71 3.18
N ILE A 153 7.91 20.91 4.19
CA ILE A 153 9.22 20.24 4.24
C ILE A 153 9.44 19.37 2.99
N ARG A 154 8.40 18.67 2.53
CA ARG A 154 8.52 17.78 1.37
C ARG A 154 8.68 18.55 0.08
N ILE A 155 8.07 19.72 -0.07
CA ILE A 155 8.30 20.62 -1.22
C ILE A 155 9.76 21.07 -1.23
N GLU A 156 10.29 21.56 -0.11
CA GLU A 156 11.69 21.96 0.00
C GLU A 156 12.64 20.80 -0.33
N SER A 157 12.35 19.60 0.19
CA SER A 157 13.09 18.38 -0.13
C SER A 157 13.04 18.03 -1.62
N CYS A 158 11.89 18.18 -2.29
CA CYS A 158 11.76 17.98 -3.72
C CYS A 158 12.57 19.01 -4.53
N ILE A 159 12.58 20.28 -4.12
CA ILE A 159 13.38 21.34 -4.77
C ILE A 159 14.86 20.99 -4.66
N TYR A 160 15.32 20.62 -3.46
CA TYR A 160 16.71 20.21 -3.25
C TYR A 160 17.07 19.00 -4.10
N ALA A 161 16.21 17.96 -4.15
CA ALA A 161 16.46 16.77 -4.94
C ALA A 161 16.47 17.06 -6.45
N ALA A 162 15.54 17.89 -6.94
CA ALA A 162 15.50 18.28 -8.35
C ALA A 162 16.80 18.99 -8.79
N ASN A 163 17.29 19.92 -7.96
CA ASN A 163 18.48 20.70 -8.26
C ASN A 163 19.79 19.88 -8.19
N ASN A 164 19.86 18.86 -7.33
CA ASN A 164 21.10 18.12 -7.05
C ASN A 164 21.16 16.71 -7.64
N VAL A 165 20.02 16.08 -7.94
CA VAL A 165 19.93 14.71 -8.47
C VAL A 165 19.60 14.71 -9.97
N GLN A 166 18.99 15.78 -10.50
CA GLN A 166 18.75 15.96 -11.94
C GLN A 166 19.42 17.25 -12.45
N PRO A 167 20.76 17.32 -12.56
CA PRO A 167 21.46 18.55 -12.94
C PRO A 167 21.15 19.09 -14.35
N ASN A 168 20.33 18.40 -15.16
CA ASN A 168 20.11 18.71 -16.58
C ASN A 168 18.72 19.25 -16.94
N LYS A 169 17.92 19.73 -15.98
CA LYS A 169 16.73 20.55 -16.28
C LYS A 169 16.91 21.96 -15.74
N LYS A 170 17.59 22.80 -16.52
CA LYS A 170 17.47 24.26 -16.38
C LYS A 170 16.03 24.63 -16.76
N TYR A 171 15.32 25.27 -15.82
CA TYR A 171 14.06 25.97 -16.09
C TYR A 171 14.32 27.19 -16.96
#